data_AF-G4Z1W7-F1
#
_entry.id   AF-G4Z1W7-F1
#
_cell.length_a   1.000
_cell.length_b   1.000
_cell.length_c   1.000
_cell.angle_alpha   90.00
_cell.angle_beta   90.00
_cell.angle_gamma   90.00
#
_symmetry.space_group_name_H-M   'P 1'
#
loop_
_entity.id
_entity.type
_entity.pdbx_description
1 polymer ?
#
loop_
_entity_poly.entity_id
_entity_poly.type
_entity_poly.pdbx_seq_one_letter_code
_entity_poly.pdbx_strand_id
1 'polypeptide(L)' 'MSVAATTGQSSLMQWILQSGVPVETKDPQGQTVLHHAARYGHVSTVQLLLENGAQANERDDKGQTALHLATGVNMSD' A
#
# COMPACT_ATOMS: atom_id res chain seq x y z
N MET A 1 -3.47 -5.97 -8.82
CA MET A 1 -2.81 -5.55 -7.56
C MET A 1 -3.64 -5.87 -6.31
N SER A 2 -4.98 -5.99 -6.39
CA SER A 2 -5.85 -6.16 -5.19
C SER A 2 -5.84 -7.54 -4.51
N VAL A 3 -5.07 -8.52 -5.01
CA VAL A 3 -4.98 -9.86 -4.38
C VAL A 3 -3.80 -9.97 -3.41
N ALA A 4 -2.78 -9.11 -3.56
CA ALA A 4 -1.59 -9.12 -2.70
C ALA A 4 -1.85 -8.54 -1.30
N ALA A 5 -2.77 -7.58 -1.20
CA ALA A 5 -3.02 -6.83 0.02
C ALA A 5 -4.03 -7.48 0.98
N THR A 6 -4.69 -8.58 0.59
CA THR A 6 -5.82 -9.16 1.36
C THR A 6 -5.44 -10.36 2.21
N THR A 7 -4.21 -10.84 2.14
CA THR A 7 -3.74 -12.02 2.89
C THR A 7 -2.32 -11.75 3.33
N GLY A 8 -1.95 -12.10 4.56
CA GLY A 8 -0.65 -11.82 5.21
C GLY A 8 0.57 -12.27 4.41
N GLN A 9 0.91 -11.51 3.37
CA GLN A 9 1.95 -11.80 2.42
C GLN A 9 2.96 -10.66 2.40
N SER A 10 3.61 -10.41 3.54
CA SER A 10 4.85 -9.62 3.59
C SER A 10 5.86 -10.14 2.54
N SER A 11 5.88 -11.46 2.31
CA SER A 11 6.72 -12.12 1.31
C SER A 11 6.31 -11.83 -0.14
N LEU A 12 5.03 -11.70 -0.46
CA LEU A 12 4.59 -11.38 -1.83
C LEU A 12 4.80 -9.91 -2.15
N MET A 13 4.59 -9.02 -1.16
CA MET A 13 4.96 -7.61 -1.32
C MET A 13 6.46 -7.46 -1.53
N GLN A 14 7.30 -8.15 -0.75
CA GLN A 14 8.75 -8.20 -1.00
C GLN A 14 9.07 -8.73 -2.40
N TRP A 15 8.40 -9.79 -2.86
CA TRP A 15 8.62 -10.36 -4.18
C TRP A 15 8.21 -9.41 -5.32
N ILE A 16 7.12 -8.66 -5.16
CA ILE A 16 6.65 -7.67 -6.13
C ILE A 16 7.59 -6.46 -6.18
N LEU A 17 8.05 -5.99 -5.02
CA LEU A 17 9.07 -4.93 -4.93
C LEU A 17 10.38 -5.38 -5.60
N GLN A 18 10.78 -6.63 -5.40
CA GLN A 18 11.96 -7.22 -6.04
C GLN A 18 11.77 -7.50 -7.54
N SER A 19 10.53 -7.60 -8.02
CA SER A 19 10.22 -7.83 -9.44
C SER A 19 10.36 -6.56 -10.31
N GLY A 20 10.78 -5.43 -9.73
CA GLY A 20 10.99 -4.18 -10.47
C GLY A 20 9.71 -3.41 -10.80
N VAL A 21 8.59 -3.74 -10.15
CA VAL A 21 7.35 -2.96 -10.30
C VAL A 21 7.52 -1.63 -9.58
N PRO A 22 7.28 -0.48 -10.24
CA PRO A 22 7.34 0.82 -9.58
C PRO A 22 6.36 0.85 -8.41
N VAL A 23 6.84 1.31 -7.24
CA VAL A 23 6.04 1.44 -6.02
C VAL A 23 4.81 2.35 -6.22
N GLU A 24 4.94 3.30 -7.14
CA GLU A 24 3.91 4.27 -7.52
C GLU A 24 2.94 3.76 -8.58
N THR A 25 2.97 2.47 -8.92
CA THR A 25 2.02 1.91 -9.87
C THR A 25 0.61 2.04 -9.31
N LYS A 26 -0.26 2.72 -10.07
CA LYS A 26 -1.66 2.93 -9.73
C LYS A 26 -2.54 1.84 -10.35
N ASP A 27 -3.53 1.39 -9.61
CA ASP A 27 -4.61 0.56 -10.13
C ASP A 27 -5.69 1.42 -10.84
N PRO A 28 -6.75 0.82 -11.42
CA PRO A 28 -7.81 1.59 -12.10
C PRO A 28 -8.67 2.48 -11.19
N GLN A 29 -8.40 2.54 -9.88
CA GLN A 29 -8.99 3.48 -8.94
C GLN A 29 -8.01 4.59 -8.54
N GLY A 30 -6.84 4.66 -9.18
CA GLY A 30 -5.77 5.58 -8.83
C GLY A 30 -4.99 5.17 -7.58
N GLN A 31 -5.20 3.97 -7.05
CA GLN A 31 -4.63 3.55 -5.77
C GLN A 31 -3.27 2.89 -5.96
N THR A 32 -2.30 3.34 -5.17
CA THR A 32 -0.97 2.72 -5.08
C THR A 32 -0.96 1.56 -4.09
N VAL A 33 0.14 0.80 -4.05
CA VAL A 33 0.34 -0.25 -3.04
C VAL A 33 0.20 0.31 -1.61
N LEU A 34 0.64 1.56 -1.39
CA LEU A 34 0.54 2.23 -0.10
C LEU A 34 -0.91 2.50 0.33
N HIS A 35 -1.80 2.83 -0.61
CA HIS A 35 -3.23 3.00 -0.35
C HIS A 35 -3.86 1.69 0.15
N HIS A 36 -3.52 0.58 -0.49
CA HIS A 36 -4.00 -0.74 -0.09
C HIS A 36 -3.41 -1.17 1.26
N ALA A 37 -2.11 -1.02 1.45
CA ALA A 37 -1.45 -1.35 2.72
C ALA A 37 -2.06 -0.58 3.91
N ALA A 38 -2.32 0.72 3.72
CA ALA A 38 -2.97 1.56 4.73
C ALA A 38 -4.44 1.18 4.97
N ARG A 39 -5.21 0.89 3.91
CA ARG A 39 -6.62 0.46 4.01
C ARG A 39 -6.79 -0.80 4.85
N TYR A 40 -5.86 -1.75 4.71
CA TYR A 40 -5.93 -3.05 5.39
C TYR A 40 -5.12 -3.10 6.69
N GLY A 41 -4.53 -1.99 7.14
CA GLY A 41 -3.81 -1.92 8.41
C GLY A 41 -2.45 -2.63 8.42
N HIS A 42 -1.83 -2.89 7.26
CA HIS A 42 -0.56 -3.62 7.16
C HIS A 42 0.64 -2.72 7.51
N VAL A 43 0.85 -2.45 8.80
CA VAL A 43 1.87 -1.50 9.30
C VAL A 43 3.27 -1.80 8.77
N SER A 44 3.72 -3.06 8.85
CA SER A 44 5.04 -3.48 8.35
C SER A 44 5.22 -3.23 6.85
N THR A 45 4.16 -3.41 6.06
CA THR A 45 4.17 -3.14 4.61
C THR A 45 4.19 -1.64 4.34
N VAL A 46 3.42 -0.84 5.10
CA VAL A 46 3.45 0.62 5.01
C VAL A 46 4.87 1.14 5.29
N GLN A 47 5.51 0.65 6.35
CA GLN A 47 6.87 1.04 6.69
C GLN A 47 7.87 0.68 5.59
N LEU A 48 7.83 -0.57 5.09
CA LEU A 48 8.72 -1.02 4.01
C LEU A 48 8.56 -0.16 2.74
N LEU A 49 7.33 0.18 2.36
CA LEU A 49 7.05 1.00 1.18
C LEU A 49 7.62 2.41 1.34
N LEU A 50 7.44 3.03 2.51
CA LEU A 50 8.00 4.35 2.80
C LEU A 50 9.53 4.34 2.80
N GLU A 51 10.17 3.31 3.35
CA GLU A 51 11.62 3.12 3.31
C GLU A 51 12.14 2.94 1.87
N ASN A 52 11.32 2.40 0.97
CA ASN A 52 11.62 2.25 -0.46
C ASN A 52 11.17 3.45 -1.31
N GLY A 53 10.84 4.59 -0.69
CA GLY A 53 10.56 5.85 -1.38
C GLY A 53 9.11 6.02 -1.87
N ALA A 54 8.16 5.25 -1.34
CA ALA A 54 6.75 5.46 -1.64
C ALA A 54 6.29 6.87 -1.23
N GLN A 55 5.48 7.50 -2.08
CA GLN A 55 4.91 8.82 -1.82
C GLN A 55 3.63 8.71 -0.96
N ALA A 56 3.75 9.11 0.31
CA ALA A 56 2.64 9.07 1.27
C ALA A 56 1.48 10.04 0.94
N ASN A 57 1.77 11.07 0.16
CA ASN A 57 0.84 12.13 -0.24
C ASN A 57 0.16 11.88 -1.58
N GLU A 58 0.43 10.76 -2.23
CA GLU A 58 -0.25 10.40 -3.47
C GLU A 58 -1.75 10.32 -3.25
N ARG A 59 -2.48 10.77 -4.27
CA ARG A 59 -3.94 10.76 -4.28
C ARG A 59 -4.46 9.74 -5.27
N ASP A 60 -5.48 9.03 -4.83
CA ASP A 60 -6.33 8.21 -5.68
C ASP A 60 -7.33 9.07 -6.47
N ASP A 61 -8.14 8.43 -7.31
CA ASP A 61 -9.09 9.12 -8.19
C ASP A 61 -10.21 9.85 -7.42
N LYS A 62 -10.36 9.55 -6.12
CA LYS A 62 -11.30 10.23 -5.21
C LYS A 62 -10.62 11.35 -4.41
N GLY A 63 -9.34 11.62 -4.67
CA GLY A 63 -8.55 12.58 -3.92
C GLY A 63 -8.13 12.09 -2.53
N GLN A 64 -8.32 10.81 -2.22
CA GLN A 64 -7.93 10.21 -0.94
C GLN A 64 -6.45 9.85 -0.99
N THR A 65 -5.78 9.97 0.15
CA THR A 65 -4.40 9.53 0.33
C THR A 65 -4.41 8.20 1.06
N ALA A 66 -3.26 7.52 1.12
CA ALA A 66 -3.14 6.31 1.94
C ALA A 66 -3.61 6.54 3.39
N LEU A 67 -3.30 7.70 3.99
CA LEU A 67 -3.76 8.06 5.33
C LEU A 67 -5.28 8.25 5.42
N HIS A 68 -5.92 8.83 4.40
CA HIS A 68 -7.39 8.93 4.38
C HIS A 68 -8.07 7.55 4.34
N LEU A 69 -7.41 6.56 3.75
CA LEU A 69 -7.91 5.18 3.67
C LEU A 69 -7.54 4.35 4.90
N ALA A 70 -6.61 4.80 5.73
CA ALA A 70 -6.25 4.18 7.00
C ALA A 70 -7.41 4.33 7.99
N THR A 71 -8.46 3.53 7.80
CA THR A 71 -9.53 3.38 8.76
C THR A 71 -8.93 2.79 10.02
N GLY A 72 -9.15 3.39 11.19
CA GLY A 72 -8.57 2.98 12.48
C GLY A 72 -8.94 1.57 12.97
N VAL A 73 -9.35 0.66 12.09
CA VAL A 73 -9.40 -0.78 12.32
C VAL A 73 -7.97 -1.29 12.43
N ASN A 74 -7.48 -1.24 13.68
CA ASN A 74 -6.43 -2.09 14.20
C ASN A 74 -5.13 -2.08 13.40
N MET A 75 -4.41 -0.94 13.43
CA MET A 75 -2.95 -0.89 13.21
C MET A 75 -2.18 -1.61 14.34
N SER A 76 -2.74 -2.70 14.86
CA SER A 76 -2.25 -3.47 15.99
C SER A 76 -1.93 -4.86 15.47
N ASP A 77 -0.86 -4.97 14.69
CA ASP A 77 -0.13 -6.21 14.46
C ASP A 77 1.22 -6.07 15.17
#